data_AF-A0A3F3K781-F1
#
_entry.id   AF-A0A3F3K781-F1
#
_cell.length_a   1.000
_cell.length_b   1.000
_cell.length_c   1.000
_cell.angle_alpha   90.00
_cell.angle_beta   90.00
_cell.angle_gamma   90.00
#
_symmetry.space_group_name_H-M   'P 1'
#
loop_
_entity.id
_entity.type
_entity.pdbx_description
1 polymer ?
#
loop_
_entity_poly.entity_id
_entity_poly.type
_entity_poly.pdbx_seq_one_letter_code
_entity_poly.pdbx_strand_id
1 'polypeptide(L)'
;MSYELGLKGKLDTAKQDLTLPKTILENISNELKAETDGEIEGMVLPYKGPIQSYTKKSGLAMFGIQTEQEVDIQDSLGAVGNKIERFEFCIAAQSFKEFRYRLMFIEYDLSVYPVTVVLEENISRQLKDKASLGYIVICKNREEFESIVVGAIKTKRVLEMMRQLLNAAENKSLNGNAENETDEDDNDDEIHVNIKK
;
A
#
# COMPACT_ATOMS: atom_id res chain seq x y z
N MET A 1 38.44 -38.19 -4.52
CA MET A 1 38.34 -37.69 -3.14
C MET A 1 36.86 -37.45 -2.85
N SER A 2 36.34 -38.01 -1.75
CA SER A 2 34.98 -37.78 -1.28
C SER A 2 35.03 -36.92 -0.03
N TYR A 3 34.23 -35.86 0.01
CA TYR A 3 34.13 -34.97 1.17
C TYR A 3 32.85 -35.28 1.93
N GLU A 4 32.97 -35.49 3.24
CA GLU A 4 31.83 -35.67 4.12
C GLU A 4 31.35 -34.30 4.62
N LEU A 5 30.21 -33.85 4.10
CA LEU A 5 29.70 -32.50 4.38
C LEU A 5 28.85 -32.42 5.65
N GLY A 6 28.42 -33.56 6.22
CA GLY A 6 27.67 -33.60 7.48
C GLY A 6 26.34 -32.81 7.48
N LEU A 7 25.73 -32.58 6.31
CA LEU A 7 24.49 -31.79 6.13
C LEU A 7 23.22 -32.65 6.19
N LYS A 8 23.37 -33.98 6.09
CA LYS A 8 22.25 -34.91 6.09
C LYS A 8 21.49 -34.82 7.42
N GLY A 9 20.20 -34.50 7.36
CA GLY A 9 19.33 -34.35 8.54
C GLY A 9 19.43 -33.02 9.28
N LYS A 10 20.27 -32.06 8.82
CA LYS A 10 20.35 -30.70 9.38
C LYS A 10 19.43 -29.69 8.69
N LEU A 11 18.91 -30.06 7.51
CA LEU A 11 17.96 -29.24 6.77
C LEU A 11 16.56 -29.53 7.31
N ASP A 12 15.89 -28.50 7.80
CA ASP A 12 14.45 -28.58 8.04
C ASP A 12 13.74 -28.48 6.69
N THR A 13 13.21 -29.62 6.24
CA THR A 13 12.47 -29.72 4.97
C THR A 13 10.95 -29.72 5.18
N ALA A 14 10.49 -29.31 6.37
CA ALA A 14 9.07 -29.14 6.62
C ALA A 14 8.46 -28.19 5.58
N LYS A 15 7.30 -28.56 5.04
CA LYS A 15 6.57 -27.71 4.10
C LYS A 15 6.05 -26.49 4.87
N GLN A 16 6.68 -25.33 4.64
CA GLN A 16 6.12 -24.06 5.06
C GLN A 16 4.94 -23.67 4.17
N ASP A 17 3.98 -22.97 4.76
CA ASP A 17 2.92 -22.30 4.02
C ASP A 17 3.51 -21.06 3.32
N LEU A 18 3.62 -21.14 2.00
CA LEU A 18 4.17 -20.09 1.13
C LEU A 18 3.07 -19.33 0.39
N THR A 19 1.86 -19.24 0.98
CA THR A 19 0.79 -18.40 0.44
C THR A 19 1.30 -16.97 0.27
N LEU A 20 1.15 -16.43 -0.93
CA LEU A 20 1.69 -15.13 -1.29
C LEU A 20 1.02 -14.01 -0.49
N PRO A 21 1.79 -13.04 0.03
CA PRO A 21 1.25 -11.87 0.73
C PRO A 21 0.19 -11.11 -0.07
N LYS A 22 0.32 -11.05 -1.40
CA LYS A 22 -0.67 -10.44 -2.29
C LYS A 22 -2.02 -11.15 -2.20
N THR A 23 -2.04 -12.48 -2.22
CA THR A 23 -3.27 -13.28 -2.11
C THR A 23 -3.95 -13.08 -0.75
N ILE A 24 -3.16 -12.99 0.32
CA ILE A 24 -3.70 -12.72 1.68
C ILE A 24 -4.34 -11.33 1.71
N LEU A 25 -3.69 -10.32 1.13
CA LEU A 25 -4.26 -8.96 1.05
C LEU A 25 -5.52 -8.89 0.20
N GLU A 26 -5.59 -9.64 -0.90
CA GLU A 26 -6.79 -9.72 -1.75
C GLU A 26 -7.96 -10.33 -0.98
N ASN A 27 -7.74 -11.40 -0.19
CA ASN A 27 -8.76 -12.00 0.66
C ASN A 27 -9.25 -11.02 1.73
N ILE A 28 -8.33 -10.38 2.44
CA ILE A 28 -8.65 -9.37 3.46
C ILE A 28 -9.40 -8.18 2.83
N SER A 29 -9.04 -7.78 1.61
CA SER A 29 -9.73 -6.72 0.89
C SER A 29 -11.17 -7.09 0.55
N ASN A 30 -11.43 -8.36 0.19
CA ASN A 30 -12.78 -8.84 -0.06
C ASN A 30 -13.62 -8.86 1.23
N GLU A 31 -13.03 -9.28 2.35
CA GLU A 31 -13.68 -9.21 3.66
C GLU A 31 -13.98 -7.77 4.07
N LEU A 32 -13.02 -6.85 3.92
CA LEU A 32 -13.21 -5.44 4.20
C LEU A 32 -14.35 -4.85 3.38
N LYS A 33 -14.43 -5.20 2.10
CA LYS A 33 -15.50 -4.76 1.20
C LYS A 33 -16.85 -5.29 1.67
N ALA A 34 -16.93 -6.54 2.10
CA ALA A 34 -18.16 -7.13 2.63
C ALA A 34 -18.59 -6.49 3.96
N GLU A 35 -17.64 -6.21 4.87
CA GLU A 35 -17.92 -5.57 6.18
C GLU A 35 -18.31 -4.09 6.08
N THR A 36 -18.00 -3.45 4.96
CA THR A 36 -18.31 -2.02 4.70
C THR A 36 -19.42 -1.84 3.67
N ASP A 37 -20.27 -2.85 3.48
CA ASP A 37 -21.39 -2.84 2.52
C ASP A 37 -20.98 -2.44 1.09
N GLY A 38 -19.72 -2.70 0.72
CA GLY A 38 -19.15 -2.38 -0.58
C GLY A 38 -18.68 -0.94 -0.75
N GLU A 39 -18.79 -0.10 0.28
CA GLU A 39 -18.41 1.31 0.19
C GLU A 39 -16.89 1.55 0.23
N ILE A 40 -16.15 0.71 0.96
CA ILE A 40 -14.69 0.77 1.05
C ILE A 40 -14.07 -0.44 0.35
N GLU A 41 -13.00 -0.19 -0.41
CA GLU A 41 -12.24 -1.24 -1.10
C GLU A 41 -10.74 -1.15 -0.73
N GLY A 42 -10.12 -2.30 -0.48
CA GLY A 42 -8.67 -2.43 -0.38
C GLY A 42 -8.03 -2.54 -1.76
N MET A 43 -6.86 -1.92 -1.93
CA MET A 43 -6.13 -1.91 -3.19
C MET A 43 -4.68 -2.34 -2.96
N VAL A 44 -4.26 -3.42 -3.63
CA VAL A 44 -2.87 -3.88 -3.65
C VAL A 44 -2.21 -3.40 -4.93
N LEU A 45 -1.29 -2.44 -4.82
CA LEU A 45 -0.71 -1.75 -5.97
C LEU A 45 0.80 -1.97 -6.03
N PRO A 46 1.39 -2.28 -7.20
CA PRO A 46 2.84 -2.39 -7.34
C PRO A 46 3.54 -1.09 -6.93
N TYR A 47 4.63 -1.21 -6.18
CA TYR A 47 5.40 -0.06 -5.72
C TYR A 47 6.86 -0.19 -6.14
N LYS A 48 7.35 0.80 -6.91
CA LYS A 48 8.72 0.79 -7.46
C LYS A 48 9.71 1.64 -6.66
N GLY A 49 9.25 2.35 -5.63
CA GLY A 49 10.10 3.21 -4.81
C GLY A 49 10.80 2.47 -3.67
N PRO A 50 11.70 3.14 -2.93
CA PRO A 50 12.19 2.64 -1.66
C PRO A 50 11.03 2.62 -0.66
N ILE A 51 10.90 1.50 0.06
CA ILE A 51 9.85 1.33 1.09
C ILE A 51 10.28 1.90 2.45
N GLN A 52 11.54 2.35 2.58
CA GLN A 52 12.11 2.93 3.78
C GLN A 52 12.50 4.40 3.56
N SER A 53 12.41 5.19 4.61
CA SER A 53 12.82 6.60 4.64
C SER A 53 14.31 6.72 4.32
N TYR A 54 14.65 7.38 3.22
CA TYR A 54 16.02 7.72 2.85
C TYR A 54 16.22 9.23 2.97
N THR A 55 17.38 9.66 3.46
CA THR A 55 17.75 11.08 3.45
C THR A 55 18.08 11.50 2.02
N LYS A 56 17.17 12.20 1.35
CA LYS A 56 17.43 12.81 0.05
C LYS A 56 18.22 14.10 0.26
N LYS A 57 19.55 14.08 0.12
CA LYS A 57 20.36 15.31 0.06
C LYS A 57 20.04 16.02 -1.26
N SER A 58 19.12 16.98 -1.23
CA SER A 58 18.89 17.91 -2.34
C SER A 58 20.09 18.85 -2.43
N GLY A 59 20.61 19.01 -3.65
CA GLY A 59 21.81 19.80 -3.93
C GLY A 59 21.65 21.27 -3.58
N LEU A 60 22.59 21.77 -2.77
CA LEU A 60 23.22 23.10 -2.79
C LEU A 60 24.01 23.26 -1.49
N ALA A 61 25.14 22.56 -1.39
CA ALA A 61 26.22 22.93 -0.48
C ALA A 61 27.53 22.77 -1.25
N MET A 62 27.96 23.88 -1.84
CA MET A 62 29.38 24.18 -2.02
C MET A 62 30.12 23.81 -0.72
N PHE A 63 31.35 23.30 -0.82
CA PHE A 63 32.22 22.75 0.23
C PHE A 63 32.18 21.22 0.35
N GLY A 64 33.29 20.63 -0.13
CA GLY A 64 33.46 19.21 -0.37
C GLY A 64 33.34 18.35 0.89
N ILE A 65 32.39 17.43 0.84
CA ILE A 65 32.50 16.12 1.47
C ILE A 65 31.97 15.13 0.42
N GLN A 66 32.88 14.39 -0.22
CA GLN A 66 32.50 13.18 -0.94
C GLN A 66 31.91 12.23 0.09
N THR A 67 30.60 12.03 0.07
CA THR A 67 30.00 10.89 0.76
C THR A 67 30.19 9.67 -0.13
N GLU A 68 31.19 8.86 0.19
CA GLU A 68 31.29 7.50 -0.30
C GLU A 68 30.02 6.74 0.12
N GLN A 69 29.38 6.14 -0.87
CA GLN A 69 28.29 5.20 -0.64
C GLN A 69 28.95 3.85 -0.36
N GLU A 70 28.98 3.45 0.91
CA GLU A 70 29.48 2.12 1.30
C GLU A 70 28.44 1.09 0.84
N VAL A 71 28.72 0.41 -0.26
CA VAL A 71 27.99 -0.79 -0.69
C VAL A 71 28.75 -1.96 -0.11
N ASP A 72 28.23 -2.55 0.97
CA ASP A 72 28.80 -3.78 1.52
C ASP A 72 28.58 -4.92 0.54
N ILE A 73 29.66 -5.52 0.04
CA ILE A 73 29.58 -6.64 -0.90
C ILE A 73 28.88 -7.86 -0.26
N GLN A 74 28.84 -7.97 1.07
CA GLN A 74 28.06 -8.98 1.80
C GLN A 74 26.56 -8.89 1.50
N ASP A 75 26.01 -7.71 1.21
CA ASP A 75 24.61 -7.54 0.83
C ASP A 75 24.27 -8.18 -0.52
N SER A 76 25.30 -8.48 -1.33
CA SER A 76 25.20 -9.15 -2.63
C SER A 76 25.81 -10.56 -2.65
N LEU A 77 26.41 -11.00 -1.54
CA LEU A 77 27.10 -12.28 -1.45
C LEU A 77 26.10 -13.38 -1.05
N GLY A 78 25.71 -14.22 -2.02
CA GLY A 78 24.86 -15.40 -1.76
C GLY A 78 23.84 -15.68 -2.86
N ALA A 79 22.72 -14.96 -2.85
CA ALA A 79 21.58 -15.25 -3.73
C ALA A 79 21.73 -14.58 -5.11
N VAL A 80 22.01 -15.39 -6.14
CA VAL A 80 22.03 -14.96 -7.54
C VAL A 80 20.65 -15.20 -8.16
N GLY A 81 20.06 -14.15 -8.74
CA GLY A 81 18.73 -14.20 -9.38
C GLY A 81 17.55 -13.89 -8.46
N ASN A 82 17.81 -13.37 -7.25
CA ASN A 82 16.73 -12.97 -6.35
C ASN A 82 15.90 -11.84 -6.96
N LYS A 83 14.58 -11.95 -6.86
CA LYS A 83 13.62 -10.96 -7.32
C LYS A 83 12.85 -10.44 -6.11
N ILE A 84 13.01 -9.16 -5.84
CA ILE A 84 12.28 -8.47 -4.77
C ILE A 84 10.95 -7.98 -5.35
N GLU A 85 9.85 -8.38 -4.72
CA GLU A 85 8.50 -7.91 -5.00
C GLU A 85 8.11 -6.85 -3.97
N ARG A 86 7.52 -5.75 -4.44
CA ARG A 86 7.12 -4.60 -3.63
C ARG A 86 5.74 -4.09 -4.00
N PHE A 87 4.91 -3.83 -3.00
CA PHE A 87 3.57 -3.29 -3.19
C PHE A 87 3.17 -2.39 -2.02
N GLU A 88 2.21 -1.51 -2.30
CA GLU A 88 1.51 -0.72 -1.31
C GLU A 88 0.10 -1.26 -1.12
N PHE A 89 -0.36 -1.28 0.12
CA PHE A 89 -1.75 -1.58 0.46
C PHE A 89 -2.46 -0.29 0.84
N CYS A 90 -3.49 0.05 0.07
CA CYS A 90 -4.28 1.26 0.24
C CYS A 90 -5.76 0.91 0.47
N ILE A 91 -6.51 1.84 1.04
CA ILE A 91 -7.97 1.82 1.07
C ILE A 91 -8.52 3.04 0.34
N ALA A 92 -9.65 2.86 -0.34
CA ALA A 92 -10.35 3.92 -1.06
C ALA A 92 -11.86 3.73 -0.95
N ALA A 93 -12.62 4.81 -1.15
CA ALA A 93 -14.05 4.70 -1.38
C ALA A 93 -14.29 4.11 -2.78
N GLN A 94 -15.22 3.18 -2.90
CA GLN A 94 -15.53 2.49 -4.16
C GLN A 94 -15.94 3.47 -5.27
N SER A 95 -16.68 4.52 -4.91
CA SER A 95 -17.13 5.60 -5.80
C SER A 95 -16.07 6.67 -6.08
N PHE A 96 -14.95 6.68 -5.34
CA PHE A 96 -13.90 7.69 -5.49
C PHE A 96 -12.48 7.12 -5.31
N LYS A 97 -12.07 6.26 -6.25
CA LYS A 97 -10.77 5.55 -6.21
C LYS A 97 -9.53 6.42 -6.40
N GLU A 98 -9.70 7.67 -6.86
CA GLU A 98 -8.59 8.61 -7.05
C GLU A 98 -8.02 9.10 -5.70
N PHE A 99 -8.87 9.22 -4.68
CA PHE A 99 -8.45 9.57 -3.34
C PHE A 99 -8.37 8.32 -2.47
N ARG A 100 -7.16 8.01 -1.98
CA ARG A 100 -6.86 6.78 -1.24
C ARG A 100 -5.91 7.03 -0.08
N TYR A 101 -6.09 6.28 1.00
CA TYR A 101 -5.14 6.23 2.10
C TYR A 101 -4.24 5.02 1.96
N ARG A 102 -2.92 5.23 2.00
CA ARG A 102 -1.95 4.14 2.08
C ARG A 102 -1.78 3.72 3.53
N LEU A 103 -1.96 2.43 3.81
CA LEU A 103 -1.82 1.86 5.15
C LEU A 103 -0.41 1.34 5.40
N MET A 104 0.19 0.71 4.39
CA MET A 104 1.50 0.07 4.52
C MET A 104 2.19 -0.17 3.17
N PHE A 105 3.50 -0.33 3.23
CA PHE A 105 4.31 -0.97 2.19
C PHE A 105 4.67 -2.38 2.59
N ILE A 106 4.81 -3.24 1.59
CA ILE A 106 5.20 -4.62 1.77
C ILE A 106 6.32 -4.95 0.78
N GLU A 107 7.32 -5.67 1.26
CA GLU A 107 8.44 -6.19 0.48
C GLU A 107 8.71 -7.65 0.86
N TYR A 108 8.87 -8.50 -0.14
CA TYR A 108 9.32 -9.89 0.03
C TYR A 108 10.09 -10.33 -1.21
N ASP A 109 10.84 -11.43 -1.08
CA ASP A 109 11.68 -11.95 -2.17
C ASP A 109 11.22 -13.34 -2.63
N LEU A 110 12.04 -14.07 -3.40
CA LEU A 110 11.66 -15.38 -3.92
C LEU A 110 11.30 -16.41 -2.84
N SER A 111 11.75 -16.23 -1.61
CA SER A 111 11.41 -17.11 -0.49
C SER A 111 10.01 -16.87 0.07
N VAL A 112 9.31 -15.83 -0.38
CA VAL A 112 7.98 -15.37 0.08
C VAL A 112 7.99 -14.85 1.52
N TYR A 113 8.60 -15.59 2.44
CA TYR A 113 8.82 -15.19 3.82
C TYR A 113 10.33 -15.25 4.16
N PRO A 114 10.83 -14.34 5.01
CA PRO A 114 10.09 -13.33 5.76
C PRO A 114 9.61 -12.16 4.89
N VAL A 115 8.51 -11.53 5.31
CA VAL A 115 7.91 -10.35 4.68
C VAL A 115 8.22 -9.12 5.51
N THR A 116 8.75 -8.08 4.87
CA THR A 116 8.93 -6.76 5.50
C THR A 116 7.69 -5.91 5.29
N VAL A 117 7.11 -5.42 6.39
CA VAL A 117 5.93 -4.53 6.38
C VAL A 117 6.32 -3.19 7.00
N VAL A 118 6.09 -2.11 6.26
CA VAL A 118 6.30 -0.74 6.73
C VAL A 118 4.94 -0.07 6.89
N LEU A 119 4.51 0.14 8.12
CA LEU A 119 3.19 0.68 8.48
C LEU A 119 3.19 2.21 8.49
N GLU A 120 2.02 2.81 8.23
CA GLU A 120 1.77 4.19 8.60
C GLU A 120 1.98 4.37 10.11
N GLU A 121 2.60 5.48 10.52
CA GLU A 121 3.12 5.63 11.87
C GLU A 121 2.05 5.64 12.96
N ASN A 122 0.88 6.21 12.70
CA ASN A 122 -0.21 6.24 13.67
C ASN A 122 -0.90 4.87 13.79
N ILE A 123 -0.98 4.11 12.69
CA ILE A 123 -1.40 2.70 12.71
C ILE A 123 -0.41 1.89 13.54
N SER A 124 0.90 2.03 13.28
CA SER A 124 1.92 1.26 14.01
C SER A 124 1.92 1.56 15.51
N ARG A 125 1.71 2.82 15.90
CA ARG A 125 1.58 3.23 17.31
C ARG A 125 0.43 2.53 18.04
N GLN A 126 -0.66 2.20 17.33
CA GLN A 126 -1.81 1.51 17.91
C GLN A 126 -1.65 -0.02 17.97
N LEU A 127 -0.64 -0.57 17.30
CA LEU A 127 -0.32 -2.01 17.32
C LEU A 127 0.73 -2.42 18.38
N LYS A 128 1.27 -1.45 19.12
CA LYS A 128 2.45 -1.58 20.00
C LYS A 128 2.32 -2.54 21.19
N ASP A 129 1.20 -3.22 21.38
CA ASP A 129 1.09 -4.30 22.36
C ASP A 129 1.80 -5.60 21.90
N LYS A 130 2.27 -5.67 20.65
CA LYS A 130 3.07 -6.80 20.14
C LYS A 130 4.49 -6.36 19.75
N ALA A 131 5.44 -6.71 20.62
CA ALA A 131 6.89 -6.56 20.52
C ALA A 131 7.48 -6.56 19.08
N SER A 132 7.71 -5.38 18.48
CA SER A 132 8.79 -5.13 17.50
C SER A 132 8.93 -3.64 17.18
N LEU A 133 10.10 -3.27 16.69
CA LEU A 133 10.70 -1.94 16.69
C LEU A 133 10.03 -0.96 15.71
N GLY A 134 9.24 -0.02 16.23
CA GLY A 134 8.77 1.13 15.44
C GLY A 134 7.70 0.79 14.41
N TYR A 135 7.77 1.42 13.23
CA TYR A 135 6.77 1.27 12.15
C TYR A 135 7.17 0.20 11.11
N ILE A 136 8.28 -0.53 11.33
CA ILE A 136 8.77 -1.59 10.45
C ILE A 136 8.65 -2.93 11.18
N VAL A 137 7.99 -3.90 10.55
CA VAL A 137 7.73 -5.23 11.12
C VAL A 137 8.20 -6.30 10.14
N ILE A 138 8.92 -7.30 10.64
CA ILE A 138 9.37 -8.46 9.84
C ILE A 138 8.50 -9.65 10.24
N CYS A 139 7.66 -10.11 9.32
CA CYS A 139 6.75 -11.24 9.52
C CYS A 139 7.42 -12.51 8.98
N LYS A 140 7.68 -13.49 9.85
CA LYS A 140 8.43 -14.70 9.50
C LYS A 140 7.60 -15.76 8.79
N ASN A 141 6.29 -15.66 8.87
CA ASN A 141 5.34 -16.62 8.32
C ASN A 141 4.02 -15.93 7.97
N ARG A 142 3.13 -16.70 7.32
CA ARG A 142 1.80 -16.25 6.92
C ARG A 142 0.98 -15.71 8.09
N GLU A 143 0.93 -16.41 9.22
CA GLU A 143 0.07 -16.07 10.35
C GLU A 143 0.46 -14.73 10.98
N GLU A 144 1.77 -14.49 11.11
CA GLU A 144 2.30 -13.20 11.57
C GLU A 144 1.91 -12.07 10.61
N PHE A 145 2.08 -12.28 9.30
CA PHE A 145 1.71 -11.29 8.29
C PHE A 145 0.21 -10.96 8.31
N GLU A 146 -0.63 -11.99 8.31
CA GLU A 146 -2.09 -11.84 8.36
C GLU A 146 -2.52 -11.12 9.65
N SER A 147 -1.94 -11.48 10.80
CA SER A 147 -2.24 -10.81 12.07
C SER A 147 -1.89 -9.32 12.07
N ILE A 148 -0.78 -8.94 11.43
CA ILE A 148 -0.37 -7.53 11.31
C ILE A 148 -1.33 -6.75 10.40
N VAL A 149 -1.69 -7.32 9.24
CA VAL A 149 -2.59 -6.65 8.30
C VAL A 149 -3.99 -6.45 8.92
N VAL A 150 -4.57 -7.52 9.48
CA VAL A 150 -5.89 -7.45 10.12
C VAL A 150 -5.86 -6.51 11.33
N GLY A 151 -4.78 -6.56 12.12
CA GLY A 151 -4.58 -5.63 13.22
C GLY A 151 -4.57 -4.18 12.76
N ALA A 152 -3.82 -3.88 11.70
CA ALA A 152 -3.71 -2.53 11.13
C ALA A 152 -5.07 -1.97 10.68
N ILE A 153 -5.87 -2.78 9.98
CA ILE A 153 -7.20 -2.38 9.50
C ILE A 153 -8.15 -2.06 10.66
N LYS A 154 -8.03 -2.80 11.78
CA LYS A 154 -8.88 -2.62 12.96
C LYS A 154 -8.47 -1.44 13.85
N THR A 155 -7.42 -0.70 13.51
CA THR A 155 -7.00 0.47 14.28
C THR A 155 -8.00 1.62 14.18
N LYS A 156 -8.08 2.46 15.22
CA LYS A 156 -8.92 3.66 15.21
C LYS A 156 -8.54 4.60 14.07
N ARG A 157 -7.24 4.67 13.75
CA ARG A 157 -6.74 5.50 12.65
C ARG A 157 -7.34 5.10 11.32
N VAL A 158 -7.42 3.80 11.03
CA VAL A 158 -8.02 3.31 9.78
C VAL A 158 -9.52 3.56 9.74
N LEU A 159 -10.23 3.39 10.86
CA LEU A 159 -11.66 3.74 10.95
C LEU A 159 -11.91 5.23 10.65
N GLU A 160 -11.04 6.13 11.12
CA GLU A 160 -11.11 7.55 10.78
C GLU A 160 -10.83 7.80 9.29
N MET A 161 -9.83 7.13 8.72
CA MET A 161 -9.52 7.22 7.29
C MET A 161 -10.74 6.78 6.44
N MET A 162 -11.41 5.70 6.82
CA MET A 162 -12.64 5.23 6.14
C MET A 162 -13.73 6.29 6.17
N ARG A 163 -14.04 6.86 7.34
CA ARG A 163 -15.03 7.95 7.45
C ARG A 163 -14.67 9.15 6.57
N GLN A 164 -13.39 9.52 6.52
CA GLN A 164 -12.93 10.61 5.67
C GLN A 164 -13.08 10.28 4.18
N LEU A 165 -12.84 9.03 3.77
CA LEU A 165 -13.05 8.58 2.39
C LEU A 165 -14.52 8.67 1.99
N LEU A 166 -15.44 8.22 2.86
CA LEU A 166 -16.88 8.28 2.59
C LEU A 166 -17.36 9.73 2.45
N ASN A 167 -16.99 10.60 3.39
CA ASN A 167 -17.34 12.02 3.32
C ASN A 167 -16.77 12.70 2.07
N ALA A 168 -15.54 12.36 1.68
CA ALA A 168 -14.92 12.90 0.48
C ALA A 168 -15.63 12.42 -0.81
N ALA A 169 -16.06 11.15 -0.83
CA ALA A 169 -16.80 10.58 -1.95
C ALA A 169 -18.19 11.21 -2.10
N GLU A 170 -18.89 11.43 -0.99
CA GLU A 170 -20.19 12.11 -0.96
C GLU A 170 -20.08 13.57 -1.41
N ASN A 171 -19.09 14.31 -0.92
CA ASN A 171 -18.86 15.68 -1.38
C ASN A 171 -18.55 15.76 -2.88
N LYS A 172 -17.82 14.78 -3.42
CA LYS A 172 -17.55 14.70 -4.86
C LYS A 172 -18.83 14.45 -5.66
N SER A 173 -19.72 13.58 -5.21
CA SER A 173 -20.98 13.32 -5.93
C SER A 173 -21.92 14.53 -5.91
N LEU A 174 -21.99 15.25 -4.77
CA LEU A 174 -22.80 16.47 -4.65
C LEU A 174 -22.27 17.59 -5.55
N ASN A 175 -20.96 17.82 -5.58
CA ASN A 175 -20.36 18.88 -6.40
C ASN A 175 -20.27 18.52 -7.89
N GLY A 176 -20.16 17.24 -8.24
CA GLY A 176 -20.18 16.78 -9.64
C GLY A 176 -21.55 16.87 -10.30
N ASN A 177 -22.64 16.93 -9.52
CA ASN A 177 -23.99 17.15 -10.05
C ASN A 177 -24.29 18.64 -10.30
N ALA A 178 -23.67 19.56 -9.55
CA ALA A 178 -23.89 21.00 -9.70
C ALA A 178 -23.29 21.59 -10.99
N GLU A 179 -22.30 20.91 -11.61
CA GLU A 179 -21.71 21.35 -12.89
C GLU A 179 -22.51 20.90 -14.12
N ASN A 180 -23.54 20.05 -13.96
CA ASN A 180 -24.36 19.54 -15.06
C ASN A 180 -25.79 20.12 -15.11
N GLU A 181 -26.16 21.05 -14.21
CA GLU A 181 -27.51 21.65 -14.13
C GLU A 181 -27.56 23.12 -14.61
N THR A 182 -26.55 23.63 -15.33
CA THR A 182 -26.54 25.03 -15.81
C THR A 182 -26.69 25.23 -17.32
N ASP A 183 -26.87 24.17 -18.11
CA ASP A 183 -27.19 24.30 -19.52
C ASP A 183 -28.60 23.74 -19.78
N GLU A 184 -29.47 24.59 -20.34
CA GLU A 184 -30.85 24.32 -20.80
C GLU A 184 -31.99 24.61 -19.80
N ASP A 185 -32.12 25.87 -19.38
CA ASP A 185 -33.46 26.50 -19.30
C ASP A 185 -33.33 28.04 -19.32
N ASP A 186 -33.42 28.64 -20.52
CA ASP A 186 -34.01 29.97 -20.70
C ASP A 186 -34.53 30.15 -22.14
N ASN A 187 -35.76 29.68 -22.30
CA ASN A 187 -36.91 30.28 -22.99
C ASN A 187 -36.76 31.08 -24.30
N ASP A 188 -37.54 30.63 -25.28
CA ASP A 188 -38.11 31.39 -26.40
C ASP A 188 -38.76 32.72 -25.95
N ASP A 189 -38.58 33.79 -26.74
CA ASP A 189 -39.70 34.56 -27.32
C ASP A 189 -39.24 35.76 -28.20
N GLU A 190 -39.67 35.73 -29.48
CA GLU A 190 -40.11 36.84 -30.36
C GLU A 190 -39.14 38.05 -30.65
N ILE A 191 -38.96 38.61 -31.85
CA ILE A 191 -39.91 39.12 -32.85
C ILE A 191 -39.20 39.28 -34.24
N HIS A 192 -39.94 39.01 -35.31
CA HIS A 192 -39.67 39.29 -36.73
C HIS A 192 -39.09 40.67 -37.10
N VAL A 193 -38.15 40.72 -38.07
CA VAL A 193 -38.19 41.75 -39.13
C VAL A 193 -37.86 41.16 -40.50
N ASN A 194 -38.87 41.28 -41.36
CA ASN A 194 -38.93 40.95 -42.77
C ASN A 194 -38.19 42.01 -43.60
N ILE A 195 -37.26 41.63 -44.49
CA ILE A 195 -36.81 42.53 -45.57
C ILE A 195 -36.87 41.78 -46.91
N LYS A 196 -37.93 42.08 -47.67
CA LYS A 196 -37.99 41.94 -49.13
C LYS A 196 -37.22 43.11 -49.76
N LYS A 197 -36.25 42.84 -50.61
CA LYS A 197 -36.34 42.95 -52.09
C LYS A 197 -35.01 42.63 -52.74
#